data_AF-A0AAD8ZJF5-F1
#
_entry.id   AF-A0AAD8ZJF5-F1
#
_cell.length_a   1.000
_cell.length_b   1.000
_cell.length_c   1.000
_cell.angle_alpha   90.00
_cell.angle_beta   90.00
_cell.angle_gamma   90.00
#
_symmetry.space_group_name_H-M   'P 1'
#
loop_
_entity.id
_entity.type
_entity.pdbx_description
1 polymer ?
#
loop_
_entity_poly.entity_id
_entity_poly.type
_entity_poly.pdbx_seq_one_letter_code
_entity_poly.pdbx_strand_id
1 'polypeptide(L)'
;MAHLEAAGPDNIPGHVLRECADQLADVLTDIFNISLSCAVVPTCFKTTTIVPVPKKPTVSCLNDYRPIALTSIIMKCFERLVMRHIKTQLPPSLDPLQFAYRCNRSTDDAISTSLHLALTHLDKKGTYVRMLFIDFNSAFNTIVPQHLIGKLSLLGLNTSLCNWILDFLTGRPQSVRIGSSTSNTTTLSTGALQGSVLSPLLFTLLTHDCAAMHSSNHIIKFADDTTVVGLINKDHESAYREEV
;
A
#
# COMPACT_ATOMS: atom_id res chain seq x y z
N MET A 1 -13.38 -20.94 1.12
CA MET A 1 -12.17 -21.68 1.52
C MET A 1 -11.15 -20.68 2.04
N ALA A 2 -10.81 -20.72 3.33
CA ALA A 2 -9.79 -19.84 3.88
C ALA A 2 -8.41 -20.35 3.41
N HIS A 3 -7.67 -19.53 2.67
CA HIS A 3 -6.27 -19.81 2.39
C HIS A 3 -5.54 -19.99 3.74
N LEU A 4 -4.86 -21.14 3.93
CA LEU A 4 -3.95 -21.30 5.07
C LEU A 4 -2.81 -20.30 4.87
N GLU A 5 -2.87 -19.17 5.58
CA GLU A 5 -1.76 -18.23 5.64
C GLU A 5 -0.59 -18.89 6.39
N ALA A 6 0.62 -18.75 5.86
CA ALA A 6 1.83 -19.20 6.54
C ALA A 6 1.97 -18.47 7.89
N ALA A 7 2.39 -19.20 8.91
CA ALA A 7 2.64 -18.63 10.23
C ALA A 7 3.76 -17.58 10.17
N GLY A 8 3.62 -16.53 10.97
CA GLY A 8 4.61 -15.48 11.14
C GLY A 8 5.78 -15.91 12.04
N PRO A 9 6.57 -14.96 12.54
CA PRO A 9 7.71 -15.24 13.41
C PRO A 9 7.35 -15.90 14.75
N ASP A 10 6.08 -15.79 15.16
CA ASP A 10 5.52 -16.43 16.35
C ASP A 10 5.21 -17.93 16.16
N ASN A 11 5.26 -18.43 14.92
CA ASN A 11 4.91 -19.79 14.53
C ASN A 11 3.50 -20.23 14.97
N ILE A 12 2.58 -19.28 15.20
CA ILE A 12 1.20 -19.58 15.55
C ILE A 12 0.40 -19.78 14.26
N PRO A 13 -0.11 -21.00 13.99
CA PRO A 13 -0.88 -21.25 12.78
C PRO A 13 -2.29 -20.69 12.90
N GLY A 14 -2.88 -20.26 11.78
CA GLY A 14 -4.18 -19.59 11.78
C GLY A 14 -5.34 -20.46 12.29
N HIS A 15 -5.23 -21.80 12.23
CA HIS A 15 -6.27 -22.68 12.76
C HIS A 15 -6.37 -22.59 14.28
N VAL A 16 -5.25 -22.45 15.00
CA VAL A 16 -5.24 -22.30 16.47
C VAL A 16 -5.98 -21.02 16.86
N LEU A 17 -5.72 -19.91 16.17
CA LEU A 17 -6.41 -18.65 16.44
C LEU A 17 -7.91 -18.71 16.15
N ARG A 18 -8.32 -19.53 15.17
CA ARG A 18 -9.72 -19.72 14.83
C ARG A 18 -10.44 -20.63 15.84
N GLU A 19 -9.80 -21.70 16.27
CA GLU A 19 -10.35 -22.66 17.24
C GLU A 19 -10.43 -22.06 18.64
N CYS A 20 -9.47 -21.21 19.00
CA CYS A 20 -9.44 -20.50 20.28
C CYS A 20 -9.99 -19.06 20.18
N ALA A 21 -10.76 -18.74 19.14
CA ALA A 21 -11.18 -17.36 18.87
C ALA A 21 -11.98 -16.75 20.02
N ASP A 22 -12.93 -17.51 20.58
CA ASP A 22 -13.81 -17.04 21.66
C ASP A 22 -13.01 -16.73 22.94
N GLN A 23 -11.95 -17.47 23.22
CA GLN A 23 -11.09 -17.28 24.39
C GLN A 23 -10.08 -16.15 24.18
N LEU A 24 -9.61 -15.95 22.95
CA LEU A 24 -8.58 -14.96 22.63
C LEU A 24 -9.16 -13.58 22.29
N ALA A 25 -10.42 -13.49 21.86
CA ALA A 25 -11.01 -12.26 21.37
C ALA A 25 -10.95 -11.10 22.38
N ASP A 26 -11.36 -11.33 23.62
CA ASP A 26 -11.37 -10.30 24.66
C ASP A 26 -9.95 -9.83 25.00
N VAL A 27 -9.02 -10.78 25.18
CA VAL A 27 -7.62 -10.49 25.49
C VAL A 27 -6.94 -9.70 24.36
N LEU A 28 -7.15 -10.11 23.11
CA LEU A 28 -6.59 -9.41 21.95
C LEU A 28 -7.24 -8.02 21.78
N THR A 29 -8.53 -7.89 22.09
CA THR A 29 -9.23 -6.61 22.07
C THR A 29 -8.62 -5.63 23.08
N ASP A 30 -8.35 -6.07 24.30
CA ASP A 30 -7.68 -5.27 25.32
C ASP A 30 -6.28 -4.84 24.86
N ILE A 31 -5.49 -5.77 24.32
CA ILE A 31 -4.15 -5.48 23.80
C ILE A 31 -4.21 -4.45 22.66
N PHE A 32 -5.13 -4.61 21.72
CA PHE A 32 -5.29 -3.69 20.58
C PHE A 32 -5.73 -2.30 21.04
N ASN A 33 -6.68 -2.22 21.96
CA ASN A 33 -7.14 -0.95 22.52
C ASN A 33 -6.04 -0.22 23.29
N ILE A 34 -5.28 -0.94 24.12
CA ILE A 34 -4.12 -0.39 24.83
C ILE A 34 -3.10 0.12 23.81
N SER A 35 -2.74 -0.69 22.82
CA SER A 35 -1.81 -0.31 21.75
C SER A 35 -2.24 0.98 21.03
N LEU A 36 -3.51 1.09 20.65
CA LEU A 36 -4.06 2.29 20.00
C LEU A 36 -4.07 3.51 20.92
N SER A 37 -4.45 3.34 22.20
CA SER A 37 -4.50 4.43 23.19
C SER A 37 -3.11 4.97 23.53
N CYS A 38 -2.10 4.11 23.56
CA CYS A 38 -0.71 4.47 23.79
C CYS A 38 0.00 4.93 22.50
N ALA A 39 -0.61 4.72 21.33
CA ALA A 39 0.01 4.91 20.02
C ALA A 39 1.33 4.11 19.84
N VAL A 40 1.41 2.91 20.44
CA VAL A 40 2.59 2.02 20.38
C VAL A 40 2.17 0.62 19.96
N VAL A 41 2.84 0.07 18.95
CA VAL A 41 2.67 -1.30 18.49
C VAL A 41 3.62 -2.22 19.26
N PRO A 42 3.13 -3.32 19.87
CA PRO A 42 3.98 -4.31 20.50
C PRO A 42 5.08 -4.81 19.56
N THR A 43 6.32 -4.85 20.02
CA THR A 43 7.48 -5.26 19.20
C THR A 43 7.32 -6.65 18.59
N CYS A 44 6.68 -7.58 19.30
CA CYS A 44 6.38 -8.91 18.78
C CYS A 44 5.44 -8.89 17.57
N PHE A 45 4.57 -7.88 17.46
CA PHE A 45 3.69 -7.68 16.31
C PHE A 45 4.39 -7.00 15.14
N LYS A 46 5.42 -6.18 15.41
CA LYS A 46 6.27 -5.56 14.38
C LYS A 46 7.32 -6.49 13.78
N THR A 47 7.63 -7.58 14.46
CA THR A 47 8.66 -8.53 14.04
C THR A 47 8.23 -9.22 12.75
N THR A 48 9.15 -9.30 11.78
CA THR A 48 8.87 -9.81 10.44
C THR A 48 9.93 -10.81 9.99
N THR A 49 9.51 -11.88 9.33
CA THR A 49 10.41 -12.77 8.58
C THR A 49 10.23 -12.53 7.08
N ILE A 50 11.30 -12.08 6.42
CA ILE A 50 11.34 -11.91 4.97
C ILE A 50 11.67 -13.26 4.32
N VAL A 51 10.78 -13.71 3.44
CA VAL A 51 10.98 -14.91 2.61
C VAL A 51 11.14 -14.47 1.15
N PRO A 52 12.35 -14.58 0.57
CA PRO A 52 12.56 -14.29 -0.84
C PRO A 52 11.84 -15.31 -1.73
N VAL A 53 10.92 -14.83 -2.58
CA VAL A 53 10.18 -15.67 -3.53
C VAL A 53 10.62 -15.33 -4.96
N PRO A 54 11.04 -16.30 -5.79
CA PRO A 54 11.40 -16.03 -7.18
C PRO A 54 10.26 -15.40 -7.98
N LYS A 55 10.55 -14.30 -8.71
CA LYS A 55 9.65 -13.66 -9.70
C LYS A 55 9.51 -14.50 -10.96
N LYS A 56 10.55 -15.28 -11.29
CA LYS A 56 10.69 -16.08 -12.51
C LYS A 56 11.39 -17.40 -12.20
N PRO A 57 11.23 -18.45 -13.04
CA PRO A 57 11.82 -19.77 -12.77
C PRO A 57 13.35 -19.76 -12.63
N THR A 58 14.04 -19.01 -13.48
CA THR A 58 15.50 -18.90 -13.46
C THR A 58 15.92 -17.57 -12.83
N VAL A 59 16.41 -17.63 -11.60
CA VAL A 59 16.91 -16.44 -10.89
C VAL A 59 18.34 -16.14 -11.35
N SER A 60 18.56 -14.93 -11.85
CA SER A 60 19.86 -14.43 -12.32
C SER A 60 20.49 -13.39 -11.38
N CYS A 61 19.68 -12.64 -10.65
CA CYS A 61 20.14 -11.62 -9.71
C CYS A 61 19.18 -11.47 -8.52
N LEU A 62 19.57 -10.71 -7.49
CA LEU A 62 18.75 -10.49 -6.29
C LEU A 62 17.41 -9.81 -6.59
N ASN A 63 17.37 -8.96 -7.63
CA ASN A 63 16.14 -8.27 -8.06
C ASN A 63 15.08 -9.22 -8.66
N ASP A 64 15.47 -10.45 -8.98
CA ASP A 64 14.54 -11.49 -9.41
C ASP A 64 13.77 -12.12 -8.23
N TYR A 65 14.05 -11.72 -6.99
CA TYR A 65 13.24 -12.11 -5.83
C TYR A 65 12.22 -11.03 -5.44
N ARG A 66 11.08 -11.46 -4.92
CA ARG A 66 10.16 -10.63 -4.14
C ARG A 66 10.41 -10.89 -2.65
N PRO A 67 10.75 -9.87 -1.86
CA PRO A 67 10.88 -10.03 -0.41
C PRO A 67 9.49 -10.07 0.24
N ILE A 68 8.90 -11.26 0.41
CA ILE A 68 7.58 -11.37 1.06
C ILE A 68 7.76 -11.30 2.57
N ALA A 69 7.11 -10.32 3.20
CA ALA A 69 7.08 -10.14 4.64
C ALA A 69 6.02 -11.04 5.28
N LEU A 70 6.47 -11.96 6.14
CA LEU A 70 5.61 -12.73 7.03
C LEU A 70 5.53 -12.03 8.38
N THR A 71 4.38 -11.46 8.67
CA THR A 71 3.99 -10.93 9.99
C THR A 71 3.13 -11.94 10.73
N SER A 72 2.98 -11.78 12.05
CA SER A 72 2.06 -12.62 12.83
C SER A 72 0.62 -12.46 12.32
N ILE A 73 -0.16 -13.54 12.40
CA ILE A 73 -1.58 -13.52 12.01
C ILE A 73 -2.37 -12.55 12.92
N ILE A 74 -1.96 -12.44 14.19
CA ILE A 74 -2.51 -11.47 15.14
C ILE A 74 -2.28 -10.03 14.64
N MET A 75 -1.07 -9.69 14.18
CA MET A 75 -0.80 -8.35 13.61
C MET A 75 -1.67 -8.13 12.37
N LYS A 76 -1.81 -9.11 11.48
CA LYS A 76 -2.69 -8.96 10.30
C LYS A 76 -4.15 -8.71 10.69
N CYS A 77 -4.63 -9.34 11.77
CA CYS A 77 -5.97 -9.05 12.30
C CYS A 77 -6.07 -7.60 12.79
N PHE A 78 -5.07 -7.13 13.53
CA PHE A 78 -5.00 -5.75 14.00
C PHE A 78 -4.96 -4.75 12.84
N GLU A 79 -4.12 -4.99 11.83
CA GLU A 79 -4.04 -4.19 10.61
C GLU A 79 -5.40 -4.10 9.89
N ARG A 80 -6.16 -5.21 9.81
CA ARG A 80 -7.51 -5.21 9.19
C ARG A 80 -8.47 -4.29 9.95
N LEU A 81 -8.44 -4.31 11.29
CA LEU A 81 -9.27 -3.44 12.13
C LEU A 81 -8.90 -1.97 11.92
N VAL A 82 -7.61 -1.66 11.97
CA VAL A 82 -7.11 -0.29 11.75
C VAL A 82 -7.41 0.19 10.33
N MET A 83 -7.19 -0.64 9.31
CA MET A 83 -7.52 -0.33 7.92
C MET A 83 -9.00 -0.01 7.76
N ARG A 84 -9.90 -0.81 8.37
CA ARG A 84 -11.33 -0.56 8.34
C ARG A 84 -11.67 0.77 9.01
N HIS A 85 -11.08 1.06 10.17
CA HIS A 85 -11.28 2.31 10.87
C HIS A 85 -10.83 3.53 10.05
N ILE A 86 -9.63 3.49 9.45
CA ILE A 86 -9.14 4.56 8.56
C ILE A 86 -10.12 4.79 7.42
N LYS A 87 -10.57 3.72 6.74
CA LYS A 87 -11.52 3.84 5.63
C LYS A 87 -12.85 4.49 6.02
N THR A 88 -13.30 4.35 7.27
CA THR A 88 -14.52 5.03 7.75
C THR A 88 -14.35 6.53 7.96
N GLN A 89 -13.11 7.01 8.11
CA GLN A 89 -12.81 8.44 8.29
C GLN A 89 -12.54 9.16 6.96
N LEU A 90 -12.33 8.41 5.86
CA LEU A 90 -11.98 8.97 4.56
C LEU A 90 -13.21 9.12 3.66
N PRO A 91 -13.27 10.17 2.83
CA PRO A 91 -14.38 10.32 1.89
C PRO A 91 -14.30 9.25 0.79
N PRO A 92 -15.44 8.71 0.33
CA PRO A 92 -15.47 7.70 -0.74
C PRO A 92 -14.96 8.24 -2.08
N SER A 93 -15.00 9.57 -2.26
CA SER A 93 -14.50 10.29 -3.42
C SER A 93 -13.00 10.57 -3.39
N LEU A 94 -12.28 10.16 -2.34
CA LEU A 94 -10.82 10.35 -2.28
C LEU A 94 -10.17 9.66 -3.48
N ASP A 95 -9.34 10.42 -4.21
CA ASP A 95 -8.51 9.95 -5.31
C ASP A 95 -9.28 9.06 -6.33
N PRO A 96 -10.25 9.60 -7.07
CA PRO A 96 -11.16 8.83 -7.92
C PRO A 96 -10.45 8.07 -9.06
N LEU A 97 -9.24 8.50 -9.44
CA LEU A 97 -8.44 7.90 -10.51
C LEU A 97 -7.36 6.94 -10.00
N GLN A 98 -7.33 6.63 -8.70
CA GLN A 98 -6.68 5.42 -8.19
C GLN A 98 -7.68 4.26 -8.25
N PHE A 99 -7.34 3.22 -9.00
CA PHE A 99 -8.20 2.06 -9.23
C PHE A 99 -7.82 0.85 -8.40
N ALA A 100 -6.55 0.69 -8.02
CA ALA A 100 -6.15 -0.45 -7.20
C ALA A 100 -6.61 -0.30 -5.74
N TYR A 101 -6.72 -1.43 -5.06
CA TYR A 101 -7.04 -1.53 -3.62
C TYR A 101 -8.38 -0.89 -3.20
N ARG A 102 -9.24 -0.60 -4.18
CA ARG A 102 -10.61 -0.12 -4.00
C ARG A 102 -11.61 -1.23 -4.26
N CYS A 103 -12.73 -1.15 -3.55
CA CYS A 103 -13.85 -2.05 -3.79
C CYS A 103 -14.48 -1.71 -5.15
N ASN A 104 -14.88 -2.74 -5.91
CA ASN A 104 -15.56 -2.60 -7.20
C ASN A 104 -14.76 -1.78 -8.24
N ARG A 105 -13.44 -1.95 -8.24
CA ARG A 105 -12.54 -1.40 -9.25
C ARG A 105 -11.57 -2.48 -9.74
N SER A 106 -11.30 -2.47 -11.03
CA SER A 106 -10.36 -3.40 -11.69
C SER A 106 -9.37 -2.67 -12.60
N THR A 107 -8.42 -3.42 -13.14
CA THR A 107 -7.54 -2.95 -14.22
C THR A 107 -8.34 -2.58 -15.47
N ASP A 108 -9.44 -3.26 -15.75
CA ASP A 108 -10.29 -2.97 -16.91
C ASP A 108 -10.96 -1.60 -16.78
N ASP A 109 -11.36 -1.20 -15.57
CA ASP A 109 -11.91 0.13 -15.32
C ASP A 109 -10.86 1.22 -15.59
N ALA A 110 -9.61 1.02 -15.15
CA ALA A 110 -8.52 1.96 -15.38
C ALA A 110 -8.22 2.10 -16.88
N ILE A 111 -8.08 0.97 -17.58
CA ILE A 111 -7.83 0.93 -19.03
C ILE A 111 -8.98 1.57 -19.80
N SER A 112 -10.22 1.22 -19.48
CA SER A 112 -11.42 1.76 -20.13
C SER A 112 -11.53 3.27 -19.92
N THR A 113 -11.21 3.76 -18.71
CA THR A 113 -11.18 5.20 -18.41
C THR A 113 -10.12 5.91 -19.25
N SER A 114 -8.89 5.39 -19.29
CA SER A 114 -7.79 5.93 -20.10
C SER A 114 -8.15 5.99 -21.59
N LEU A 115 -8.69 4.90 -22.13
CA LEU A 115 -9.08 4.80 -23.53
C LEU A 115 -10.25 5.73 -23.86
N HIS A 116 -11.25 5.81 -22.99
CA HIS A 116 -12.38 6.71 -23.20
C HIS A 116 -11.93 8.18 -23.28
N LEU A 117 -11.06 8.62 -22.36
CA LEU A 117 -10.48 9.97 -22.38
C LEU A 117 -9.71 10.23 -23.68
N ALA A 118 -8.87 9.27 -24.09
CA ALA A 118 -8.04 9.42 -25.27
C ALA A 118 -8.87 9.47 -26.56
N LEU A 119 -9.76 8.50 -26.77
CA LEU A 119 -10.56 8.38 -27.99
C LEU A 119 -11.54 9.56 -28.14
N THR A 120 -12.22 9.94 -27.05
CA THR A 120 -13.16 11.09 -27.06
C THR A 120 -12.45 12.40 -27.43
N HIS A 121 -11.18 12.55 -27.04
CA HIS A 121 -10.40 13.72 -27.42
C HIS A 121 -9.98 13.68 -28.88
N LEU A 122 -9.53 12.52 -29.37
CA LEU A 122 -9.08 12.30 -30.75
C LEU A 122 -10.18 12.50 -31.81
N ASP A 123 -11.46 12.38 -31.44
CA ASP A 123 -12.58 12.69 -32.34
C ASP A 123 -12.62 14.18 -32.76
N LYS A 124 -11.88 15.06 -32.06
CA LYS A 124 -11.78 16.48 -32.39
C LYS A 124 -10.64 16.74 -33.37
N LYS A 125 -10.91 17.53 -34.42
CA LYS A 125 -9.89 17.92 -35.42
C LYS A 125 -8.73 18.71 -34.79
N GLY A 126 -7.51 18.39 -35.20
CA GLY A 126 -6.30 19.10 -34.77
C GLY A 126 -5.94 18.84 -33.31
N THR A 127 -6.26 17.64 -32.80
CA THR A 127 -5.91 17.20 -31.46
C THR A 127 -5.06 15.94 -31.51
N TYR A 128 -4.34 15.66 -30.43
CA TYR A 128 -3.68 14.38 -30.19
C TYR A 128 -3.56 14.12 -28.68
N VAL A 129 -3.17 12.90 -28.32
CA VAL A 129 -3.03 12.46 -26.94
C VAL A 129 -1.59 12.04 -26.68
N ARG A 130 -1.05 12.40 -25.52
CA ARG A 130 0.22 11.87 -25.01
C ARG A 130 -0.02 11.08 -23.74
N MET A 131 0.66 9.95 -23.63
CA MET A 131 0.63 9.11 -22.45
C MET A 131 2.05 8.92 -21.94
N LEU A 132 2.29 9.30 -20.69
CA LEU A 132 3.51 9.00 -19.96
C LEU A 132 3.22 7.90 -18.97
N PHE A 133 4.01 6.82 -19.03
CA PHE A 133 3.97 5.73 -18.07
C PHE A 133 5.11 5.90 -17.07
N ILE A 134 4.77 5.99 -15.79
CA ILE A 134 5.68 6.17 -14.67
C ILE A 134 5.69 4.87 -13.86
N ASP A 135 6.87 4.28 -13.73
CA ASP A 135 7.12 3.10 -12.91
C ASP A 135 7.94 3.49 -11.67
N PHE A 136 7.40 3.24 -10.48
CA PHE A 136 8.09 3.54 -9.24
C PHE A 136 8.98 2.37 -8.84
N ASN A 137 10.29 2.59 -8.78
CA ASN A 137 11.18 1.58 -8.25
C ASN A 137 10.90 1.36 -6.75
N SER A 138 10.52 0.13 -6.39
CA SER A 138 10.40 -0.32 -4.99
C SER A 138 9.44 0.55 -4.15
N ALA A 139 8.31 0.93 -4.75
CA ALA A 139 7.39 1.95 -4.22
C ALA A 139 7.01 1.78 -2.74
N PHE A 140 6.72 0.55 -2.31
CA PHE A 140 6.41 0.27 -0.91
C PHE A 140 7.62 0.40 0.01
N ASN A 141 8.82 0.00 -0.44
CA ASN A 141 10.03 0.03 0.39
C ASN A 141 10.61 1.44 0.56
N THR A 142 10.18 2.41 -0.27
CA THR A 142 10.67 3.79 -0.25
C THR A 142 9.76 4.76 0.50
N ILE A 143 8.64 4.29 1.07
CA ILE A 143 7.76 5.11 1.91
C ILE A 143 8.57 5.68 3.08
N VAL A 144 8.62 7.01 3.17
CA VAL A 144 9.20 7.70 4.33
C VAL A 144 8.07 7.98 5.33
N PRO A 145 8.07 7.34 6.53
CA PRO A 145 6.93 7.42 7.44
C PRO A 145 6.53 8.85 7.81
N GLN A 146 7.50 9.74 8.03
CA GLN A 146 7.24 11.13 8.41
C GLN A 146 6.42 11.89 7.35
N HIS A 147 6.73 11.69 6.06
CA HIS A 147 5.97 12.31 4.97
C HIS A 147 4.55 11.75 4.87
N LEU A 148 4.39 10.45 5.04
CA LEU A 148 3.07 9.81 5.09
C LEU A 148 2.24 10.39 6.24
N ILE A 149 2.78 10.49 7.45
CA ILE A 149 2.05 11.03 8.61
C ILE A 149 1.59 12.47 8.37
N GLY A 150 2.42 13.32 7.76
CA GLY A 150 2.03 14.66 7.36
C GLY A 150 0.79 14.66 6.46
N LYS A 151 0.76 13.78 5.45
CA LYS A 151 -0.41 13.63 4.56
C LYS A 151 -1.64 13.08 5.28
N LEU A 152 -1.47 12.09 6.15
CA LEU A 152 -2.58 11.53 6.94
C LEU A 152 -3.20 12.59 7.86
N SER A 153 -2.38 13.44 8.47
CA SER A 153 -2.88 14.55 9.29
C SER A 153 -3.65 15.57 8.45
N LEU A 154 -3.21 15.88 7.23
CA LEU A 154 -3.93 16.77 6.31
C LEU A 154 -5.27 16.18 5.85
N LEU A 155 -5.36 14.86 5.75
CA LEU A 155 -6.60 14.14 5.48
C LEU A 155 -7.56 14.08 6.70
N GLY A 156 -7.16 14.64 7.84
CA GLY A 156 -8.00 14.74 9.04
C GLY A 156 -7.97 13.52 9.95
N LEU A 157 -7.03 12.58 9.77
CA LEU A 157 -6.85 11.48 10.72
C LEU A 157 -6.34 12.02 12.06
N ASN A 158 -6.85 11.47 13.15
CA ASN A 158 -6.46 11.93 14.49
C ASN A 158 -4.98 11.64 14.79
N THR A 159 -4.36 12.51 15.59
CA THR A 159 -2.93 12.44 15.92
C THR A 159 -2.52 11.11 16.55
N SER A 160 -3.38 10.50 17.38
CA SER A 160 -3.09 9.20 18.01
C SER A 160 -2.93 8.07 16.98
N LEU A 161 -3.81 8.02 15.97
CA LEU A 161 -3.73 7.03 14.90
C LEU A 161 -2.52 7.28 14.00
N CYS A 162 -2.26 8.54 13.68
CA CYS A 162 -1.05 8.95 12.96
C CYS A 162 0.23 8.48 13.69
N ASN A 163 0.31 8.70 15.00
CA ASN A 163 1.44 8.24 15.81
C ASN A 163 1.51 6.71 15.88
N TRP A 164 0.38 6.03 15.96
CA TRP A 164 0.34 4.56 15.92
C TRP A 164 0.85 4.02 14.57
N ILE A 165 0.45 4.65 13.45
CA ILE A 165 0.96 4.29 12.10
C ILE A 165 2.46 4.60 11.99
N LEU A 166 2.94 5.68 12.62
CA LEU A 166 4.36 5.99 12.67
C LEU A 166 5.14 4.89 13.41
N ASP A 167 4.66 4.47 14.59
CA ASP A 167 5.30 3.40 15.35
C ASP A 167 5.18 2.05 14.63
N PHE A 168 4.07 1.77 13.96
CA PHE A 168 3.90 0.60 13.08
C PHE A 168 4.95 0.57 11.97
N LEU A 169 5.29 1.73 11.40
CA LEU A 169 6.23 1.82 10.28
C LEU A 169 7.70 1.94 10.70
N THR A 170 7.98 2.11 12.00
CA THR A 170 9.33 2.39 12.51
C THR A 170 9.80 1.38 13.54
N GLY A 171 11.12 1.20 13.64
CA GLY A 171 11.71 0.29 14.63
C GLY A 171 11.27 -1.16 14.45
N ARG A 172 11.03 -1.61 13.21
CA ARG A 172 10.56 -2.96 12.90
C ARG A 172 11.73 -3.94 12.82
N PRO A 173 11.83 -4.94 13.70
CA PRO A 173 12.82 -6.00 13.56
C PRO A 173 12.47 -6.92 12.39
N GLN A 174 13.44 -7.21 11.53
CA GLN A 174 13.27 -8.16 10.44
C GLN A 174 14.48 -9.09 10.29
N SER A 175 14.22 -10.33 9.87
CA SER A 175 15.24 -11.30 9.46
C SER A 175 14.87 -11.93 8.13
N VAL A 176 15.86 -12.37 7.35
CA VAL A 176 15.64 -13.08 6.08
C VAL A 176 15.76 -14.58 6.33
N ARG A 177 14.80 -15.35 5.84
CA ARG A 177 14.80 -16.81 5.93
C ARG A 177 14.85 -17.46 4.54
N ILE A 178 15.84 -18.33 4.34
CA ILE A 178 16.01 -19.14 3.13
C ILE A 178 16.18 -20.59 3.55
N GLY A 179 15.21 -21.44 3.22
CA GLY A 179 15.16 -22.82 3.71
C GLY A 179 15.14 -22.86 5.24
N SER A 180 16.07 -23.60 5.84
CA SER A 180 16.25 -23.70 7.30
C SER A 180 17.12 -22.59 7.90
N SER A 181 17.75 -21.75 7.06
CA SER A 181 18.70 -20.73 7.52
C SER A 181 18.00 -19.39 7.70
N THR A 182 18.27 -18.73 8.83
CA THR A 182 17.75 -17.39 9.15
C THR A 182 18.91 -16.44 9.41
N SER A 183 18.85 -15.22 8.84
CA SER A 183 19.87 -14.20 9.04
C SER A 183 19.83 -13.60 10.44
N ASN A 184 20.84 -12.79 10.76
CA ASN A 184 20.74 -11.84 11.87
C ASN A 184 19.55 -10.89 11.67
N THR A 185 19.05 -10.36 12.79
CA THR A 185 17.95 -9.39 12.79
C THR A 185 18.49 -7.98 12.50
N THR A 186 17.82 -7.28 11.59
CA THR A 186 18.06 -5.86 11.28
C THR A 186 16.79 -5.09 11.58
N THR A 187 16.92 -3.85 12.06
CA THR A 187 15.77 -2.97 12.31
C THR A 187 15.55 -2.03 11.13
N LEU A 188 14.32 -1.93 10.64
CA LEU A 188 13.92 -0.98 9.59
C LEU A 188 12.98 0.10 10.12
N SER A 189 13.16 1.31 9.61
CA SER A 189 12.30 2.46 9.88
C SER A 189 11.84 3.19 8.60
N THR A 190 11.97 2.53 7.46
CA THR A 190 11.53 3.02 6.14
C THR A 190 10.77 1.93 5.40
N GLY A 191 9.90 2.36 4.49
CA GLY A 191 9.05 1.49 3.71
C GLY A 191 7.85 0.95 4.48
N ALA A 192 6.95 0.29 3.75
CA ALA A 192 5.91 -0.56 4.27
C ALA A 192 6.17 -2.01 3.83
N LEU A 193 5.75 -2.96 4.65
CA LEU A 193 6.05 -4.38 4.46
C LEU A 193 5.29 -4.94 3.25
N GLN A 194 5.98 -5.61 2.32
CA GLN A 194 5.34 -6.29 1.20
C GLN A 194 4.62 -7.54 1.69
N GLY A 195 3.28 -7.50 1.72
CA GLY A 195 2.44 -8.56 2.30
C GLY A 195 1.74 -8.15 3.60
N SER A 196 2.00 -6.94 4.11
CA SER A 196 1.17 -6.32 5.15
C SER A 196 -0.19 -5.93 4.57
N VAL A 197 -1.23 -6.06 5.40
CA VAL A 197 -2.61 -5.71 5.08
C VAL A 197 -2.76 -4.20 4.92
N LEU A 198 -2.05 -3.42 5.76
CA LEU A 198 -2.17 -1.97 5.80
C LEU A 198 -1.35 -1.28 4.71
N SER A 199 -0.23 -1.87 4.26
CA SER A 199 0.69 -1.28 3.28
C SER A 199 0.01 -0.74 2.01
N PRO A 200 -0.90 -1.47 1.33
CA PRO A 200 -1.57 -0.97 0.12
C PRO A 200 -2.37 0.32 0.36
N LEU A 201 -3.13 0.38 1.46
CA LEU A 201 -3.89 1.57 1.82
C LEU A 201 -2.96 2.75 2.09
N LEU A 202 -1.89 2.54 2.86
CA LEU A 202 -0.94 3.60 3.19
C LEU A 202 -0.25 4.17 1.94
N PHE A 203 0.06 3.32 0.97
CA PHE A 203 0.60 3.78 -0.31
C PHE A 203 -0.41 4.62 -1.10
N THR A 204 -1.67 4.19 -1.19
CA THR A 204 -2.74 5.00 -1.81
C THR A 204 -2.90 6.35 -1.12
N LEU A 205 -2.82 6.40 0.21
CA LEU A 205 -2.91 7.67 0.95
C LEU A 205 -1.65 8.53 0.78
N LEU A 206 -0.48 7.93 0.57
CA LEU A 206 0.74 8.67 0.26
C LEU A 206 0.64 9.39 -1.09
N THR A 207 -0.01 8.79 -2.08
CA THR A 207 -0.08 9.30 -3.47
C THR A 207 -1.44 9.91 -3.83
N HIS A 208 -2.32 10.13 -2.85
CA HIS A 208 -3.69 10.60 -3.09
C HIS A 208 -3.75 11.98 -3.77
N ASP A 209 -2.75 12.81 -3.51
CA ASP A 209 -2.57 14.17 -4.03
C ASP A 209 -1.70 14.22 -5.31
N CYS A 210 -1.21 13.07 -5.78
CA CYS A 210 -0.69 12.93 -7.14
C CYS A 210 -1.88 12.97 -8.12
N ALA A 211 -2.35 14.18 -8.39
CA ALA A 211 -3.46 14.51 -9.27
C ALA A 211 -3.01 15.57 -10.29
N ALA A 212 -3.65 15.57 -11.46
CA ALA A 212 -3.34 16.52 -12.51
C ALA A 212 -3.62 17.97 -12.06
N MET A 213 -2.70 18.87 -12.36
CA MET A 213 -2.86 20.32 -12.13
C MET A 213 -3.84 20.93 -13.14
N HIS A 214 -3.84 20.43 -14.37
CA HIS A 214 -4.67 20.94 -15.47
C HIS A 214 -5.77 19.97 -15.85
N SER A 215 -6.97 20.49 -16.16
CA SER A 215 -8.12 19.67 -16.59
C SER A 215 -7.90 18.96 -17.94
N SER A 216 -6.90 19.38 -18.71
CA SER A 216 -6.48 18.69 -19.94
C SER A 216 -5.61 17.47 -19.66
N ASN A 217 -5.17 17.27 -18.42
CA ASN A 217 -4.35 16.14 -18.02
C ASN A 217 -5.11 15.27 -17.02
N HIS A 218 -4.83 13.97 -17.04
CA HIS A 218 -5.42 13.01 -16.12
C HIS A 218 -4.33 12.10 -15.60
N ILE A 219 -4.23 11.95 -14.28
CA ILE A 219 -3.29 11.00 -13.66
C ILE A 219 -4.09 9.77 -13.22
N ILE A 220 -3.88 8.67 -13.93
CA ILE A 220 -4.56 7.39 -13.71
C ILE A 220 -3.59 6.45 -13.02
N LYS A 221 -3.99 5.91 -11.88
CA LYS A 221 -3.15 5.09 -11.01
C LYS A 221 -3.75 3.71 -10.83
N PHE A 222 -2.92 2.68 -10.90
CA PHE A 222 -3.24 1.34 -10.45
C PHE A 222 -2.10 0.85 -9.55
N ALA A 223 -2.32 0.96 -8.24
CA ALA A 223 -1.29 0.74 -7.24
C ALA A 223 -0.16 1.76 -7.45
N ASP A 224 1.06 1.29 -7.71
CA ASP A 224 2.23 2.08 -8.08
C ASP A 224 2.26 2.47 -9.56
N ASP A 225 1.67 1.69 -10.47
CA ASP A 225 1.63 2.04 -11.89
C ASP A 225 0.86 3.34 -12.10
N THR A 226 1.53 4.36 -12.65
CA THR A 226 0.96 5.70 -12.84
C THR A 226 1.06 6.11 -14.30
N THR A 227 -0.07 6.53 -14.88
CA THR A 227 -0.15 7.01 -16.26
C THR A 227 -0.65 8.45 -16.29
N VAL A 228 0.12 9.35 -16.88
CA VAL A 228 -0.32 10.73 -17.17
C VAL A 228 -0.87 10.76 -18.60
N VAL A 229 -2.15 11.10 -18.75
CA VAL A 229 -2.84 11.25 -20.04
C VAL A 229 -3.04 12.72 -20.34
N GLY A 230 -2.27 13.27 -21.28
CA GLY A 230 -2.38 14.66 -21.75
C GLY A 230 -3.22 14.77 -23.01
N LEU A 231 -4.26 15.59 -22.95
CA LEU A 231 -5.19 15.87 -24.05
C LEU A 231 -4.79 17.19 -24.74
N ILE A 232 -4.09 17.11 -25.88
CA ILE A 232 -3.46 18.27 -26.51
C ILE A 232 -4.32 18.85 -27.64
N ASN A 233 -4.44 20.18 -27.69
CA ASN A 233 -5.14 20.92 -28.74
C ASN A 233 -4.14 21.74 -29.58
N LYS A 234 -4.09 21.54 -30.89
CA LYS A 234 -3.33 22.38 -31.84
C LYS A 234 -1.92 22.74 -31.33
N ASP A 235 -1.20 21.72 -30.85
CA ASP A 235 0.18 21.81 -30.31
C ASP A 235 0.39 22.62 -29.02
N HIS A 236 -0.68 22.99 -28.30
CA HIS A 236 -0.60 23.62 -26.98
C HIS A 236 -0.28 22.57 -25.89
N GLU A 237 1.01 22.25 -25.75
CA GLU A 237 1.49 21.21 -24.83
C GLU A 237 1.87 21.71 -23.43
N SER A 238 1.83 23.01 -23.16
CA SER A 238 2.36 23.59 -21.92
C SER A 238 1.80 22.92 -20.67
N ALA A 239 0.48 22.72 -20.62
CA ALA A 239 -0.19 22.04 -19.51
C ALA A 239 0.37 20.62 -19.29
N TYR A 240 0.61 19.85 -20.34
CA TYR A 240 1.18 18.50 -20.22
C TYR A 240 2.65 18.55 -19.75
N ARG A 241 3.44 19.50 -20.26
CA ARG A 241 4.85 19.65 -19.91
C ARG A 241 5.08 20.15 -18.49
N GLU A 242 4.08 20.72 -17.83
CA GLU A 242 4.15 21.09 -16.41
C GLU A 242 3.93 19.90 -15.46
N GLU A 243 3.28 18.82 -15.92
CA GLU A 243 3.07 17.61 -15.12
C GLU A 243 4.25 16.62 -15.19
N VAL A 244 5.09 16.74 -16.24
CA VAL A 244 6.15 15.78 -16.62
C VAL A 244 7.52 16.36 -16.34
#